data_AF-A0A1G0ZLK0-F1
#
_entry.id   AF-A0A1G0ZLK0-F1
#
_cell.length_a   1.000
_cell.length_b   1.000
_cell.length_c   1.000
_cell.angle_alpha   90.00
_cell.angle_beta   90.00
_cell.angle_gamma   90.00
#
_symmetry.space_group_name_H-M   'P 1'
#
loop_
_entity.id
_entity.type
_entity.pdbx_description
1 polymer ?
#
loop_
_entity_poly.entity_id
_entity_poly.type
_entity_poly.pdbx_seq_one_letter_code
_entity_poly.pdbx_strand_id
1 'polypeptide(L)'
;MRKALLMTILAGVVFLLWPPPKAEAQDPVTIALLAPIAIKVAQVAAPYVMRGLANAGRGCVLAGLDMIHIFLLPIGFFEITFGAPFGFFKDGVRDMIVGSIAPFSLCFHVITIPVRLFGVF
;
A
#
# COMPACT_ATOMS: atom_id res chain seq x y z
N MET A 1 3.20 -15.06 17.09
CA MET A 1 3.72 -16.09 16.16
C MET A 1 2.95 -16.12 14.83
N ARG A 2 1.62 -16.25 14.81
CA ARG A 2 0.81 -16.27 13.56
C ARG A 2 1.03 -15.08 12.62
N LYS A 3 1.17 -13.86 13.17
CA LYS A 3 1.44 -12.63 12.40
C LYS A 3 2.85 -12.60 11.79
N ALA A 4 3.85 -13.12 12.48
CA ALA A 4 5.22 -13.19 11.98
C ALA A 4 5.32 -14.22 10.83
N LEU A 5 4.65 -15.36 10.98
CA LEU A 5 4.58 -16.39 9.96
C LEU A 5 3.86 -15.90 8.69
N LEU A 6 2.78 -15.14 8.85
CA LEU A 6 2.11 -14.45 7.74
C LEU A 6 3.02 -13.43 7.03
N MET A 7 3.77 -12.62 7.78
CA MET A 7 4.71 -11.65 7.20
C MET A 7 5.84 -12.34 6.42
N THR A 8 6.37 -13.46 6.92
CA THR A 8 7.41 -14.22 6.21
C THR A 8 6.88 -14.89 4.95
N ILE A 9 5.65 -15.41 4.98
CA ILE A 9 5.00 -15.98 3.79
C ILE A 9 4.77 -14.88 2.75
N LEU A 10 4.26 -13.72 3.17
CA LEU A 10 4.04 -12.58 2.29
C LEU A 10 5.35 -12.11 1.63
N ALA A 11 6.42 -11.98 2.41
CA ALA A 11 7.73 -11.62 1.90
C ALA A 11 8.25 -12.65 0.88
N GLY A 12 8.09 -13.95 1.16
CA GLY A 12 8.47 -15.02 0.23
C GLY A 12 7.71 -14.95 -1.09
N VAL A 13 6.40 -14.66 -1.06
CA VAL A 13 5.58 -14.49 -2.27
C VAL A 13 6.05 -13.29 -3.11
N VAL A 14 6.43 -12.18 -2.48
CA VAL A 14 6.97 -11.00 -3.19
C VAL A 14 8.29 -11.33 -3.89
N PHE A 15 9.20 -12.06 -3.23
CA PHE A 15 10.47 -12.50 -3.83
C PHE A 15 10.29 -13.49 -4.99
N LEU A 16 9.24 -14.30 -4.96
CA LEU A 16 8.90 -15.20 -6.07
C LEU A 16 8.32 -14.46 -7.28
N LEU A 17 7.50 -13.44 -7.05
CA LEU A 17 6.89 -12.63 -8.11
C LEU A 17 7.87 -11.61 -8.72
N TRP A 18 8.89 -11.20 -7.96
CA TRP A 18 9.91 -10.26 -8.41
C TRP A 18 11.32 -10.81 -8.15
N PRO A 19 11.82 -11.72 -8.99
CA PRO A 19 13.14 -12.30 -8.78
C PRO A 19 14.20 -11.19 -8.85
N PRO A 20 15.11 -11.09 -7.87
CA PRO A 20 16.19 -10.12 -7.93
C PRO A 20 17.08 -10.40 -9.15
N PRO A 21 17.66 -9.37 -9.77
CA PRO A 21 18.63 -9.57 -10.84
C PRO A 21 19.75 -10.49 -10.35
N LYS A 22 20.20 -11.43 -11.20
CA LYS A 22 21.30 -12.35 -10.87
C LYS A 22 22.49 -11.52 -10.41
N ALA A 23 22.87 -11.68 -9.14
CA ALA A 23 24.06 -11.03 -8.61
C ALA A 23 25.28 -11.60 -9.34
N GLU A 24 25.99 -10.75 -10.09
CA GLU A 24 27.30 -11.13 -10.60
C GLU A 24 28.24 -11.34 -9.41
N ALA A 25 28.97 -12.45 -9.43
CA ALA A 25 29.88 -12.80 -8.36
C ALA A 25 30.98 -11.74 -8.27
N GLN A 26 30.89 -10.86 -7.28
CA GLN A 26 31.98 -9.96 -6.92
C GLN A 26 33.01 -10.73 -6.11
N ASP A 27 34.29 -10.48 -6.38
CA ASP A 27 35.38 -11.10 -5.63
C ASP A 27 35.23 -10.84 -4.13
N PRO A 28 35.55 -11.81 -3.25
CA PRO A 28 35.42 -11.67 -1.80
C PRO A 28 36.14 -10.44 -1.25
N VAL A 29 37.25 -10.06 -1.88
CA VAL A 29 38.05 -8.87 -1.55
C VAL A 29 37.25 -7.59 -1.83
N THR A 30 36.55 -7.53 -2.96
CA THR A 30 35.71 -6.39 -3.35
C THR A 30 34.51 -6.24 -2.42
N ILE A 31 33.86 -7.34 -2.04
CA ILE A 31 32.77 -7.33 -1.06
C ILE A 31 33.28 -6.85 0.30
N ALA A 32 34.43 -7.35 0.76
CA ALA A 32 35.01 -6.96 2.05
C ALA A 32 35.38 -5.47 2.10
N LEU A 33 35.81 -4.88 0.98
CA LEU A 33 36.12 -3.46 0.88
C LEU A 33 34.87 -2.58 0.80
N LEU A 34 33.88 -2.99 0.00
CA LEU A 34 32.65 -2.20 -0.23
C LEU A 34 31.64 -2.34 0.91
N ALA A 35 31.57 -3.49 1.60
CA ALA A 35 30.63 -3.74 2.69
C ALA A 35 30.64 -2.65 3.79
N PRO A 36 31.78 -2.23 4.36
CA PRO A 36 31.79 -1.19 5.39
C PRO A 36 31.35 0.18 4.84
N ILE A 37 31.66 0.49 3.58
CA ILE A 37 31.23 1.73 2.91
C ILE A 37 29.71 1.69 2.70
N ALA A 38 29.19 0.56 2.21
CA ALA A 38 27.76 0.34 2.02
C ALA A 38 26.98 0.44 3.34
N ILE A 39 27.51 -0.12 4.44
CA ILE A 39 26.88 0.01 5.76
C ILE A 39 26.82 1.46 6.22
N LYS A 40 27.89 2.25 6.04
CA LYS A 40 27.89 3.69 6.39
C LYS A 40 26.85 4.46 5.58
N VAL A 41 26.78 4.24 4.27
CA VAL A 41 25.79 4.87 3.40
C VAL A 41 24.38 4.43 3.79
N ALA A 42 24.17 3.15 4.08
CA ALA A 42 22.89 2.61 4.53
C ALA A 42 22.44 3.24 5.85
N GLN A 43 23.33 3.47 6.81
CA GLN A 43 23.00 4.14 8.07
C GLN A 43 22.54 5.59 7.86
N VAL A 44 23.17 6.31 6.93
CA VAL A 44 22.77 7.69 6.59
C VAL A 44 21.43 7.71 5.83
N ALA A 45 21.20 6.74 4.93
CA ALA A 45 19.98 6.63 4.14
C ALA A 45 18.79 6.06 4.95
N ALA A 46 19.05 5.26 5.99
CA ALA A 46 18.05 4.57 6.80
C ALA A 46 16.88 5.45 7.25
N PRO A 47 17.07 6.64 7.85
CA PRO A 47 15.95 7.47 8.29
C PRO A 47 15.06 7.93 7.11
N TYR A 48 15.64 8.20 5.95
CA TYR A 48 14.89 8.64 4.76
C TYR A 48 14.10 7.48 4.15
N VAL A 49 14.74 6.31 4.03
CA VAL A 49 14.09 5.09 3.52
C VAL A 49 12.95 4.68 4.47
N MET A 50 13.16 4.75 5.78
CA MET A 50 12.11 4.42 6.77
C MET A 50 10.94 5.40 6.72
N ARG A 51 11.19 6.69 6.53
CA ARG A 51 10.13 7.70 6.35
C ARG A 51 9.35 7.46 5.07
N GLY A 52 10.05 7.24 3.95
CA GLY A 52 9.42 6.90 2.67
C GLY A 52 8.56 5.64 2.75
N LEU A 53 9.07 4.59 3.39
CA LEU A 53 8.34 3.35 3.60
C LEU A 53 7.11 3.55 4.49
N ALA A 54 7.21 4.35 5.56
CA ALA A 54 6.07 4.67 6.43
C ALA A 54 4.98 5.45 5.68
N ASN A 55 5.35 6.43 4.86
CA ASN A 55 4.41 7.25 4.11
C ASN A 55 3.77 6.48 2.94
N ALA A 56 4.55 5.65 2.23
CA ALA A 56 4.03 4.70 1.25
C ALA A 56 3.06 3.70 1.92
N GLY A 57 3.42 3.16 3.08
CA GLY A 57 2.57 2.27 3.85
C GLY A 57 1.22 2.90 4.23
N ARG A 58 1.21 4.16 4.68
CA ARG A 58 -0.03 4.92 4.91
C ARG A 58 -0.85 5.08 3.62
N GLY A 59 -0.19 5.31 2.48
CA GLY A 59 -0.84 5.36 1.18
C GLY A 59 -1.50 4.04 0.77
N CYS A 60 -0.84 2.91 1.01
CA CYS A 60 -1.41 1.59 0.77
C CYS A 60 -2.65 1.34 1.64
N VAL A 61 -2.65 1.79 2.90
CA VAL A 61 -3.82 1.67 3.79
C VAL A 61 -4.99 2.51 3.27
N LEU A 62 -4.73 3.76 2.86
CA LEU A 62 -5.77 4.63 2.28
C LEU A 62 -6.35 4.06 0.99
N ALA A 63 -5.50 3.55 0.09
CA ALA A 63 -5.95 2.85 -1.10
C ALA A 63 -6.79 1.60 -0.76
N GLY A 64 -6.38 0.84 0.26
CA GLY A 64 -7.16 -0.31 0.74
C GLY A 64 -8.54 0.10 1.28
N LEU A 65 -8.64 1.22 2.00
CA LEU A 65 -9.91 1.76 2.47
C LEU A 65 -10.80 2.21 1.31
N ASP A 66 -10.23 2.90 0.31
CA ASP A 66 -11.00 3.33 -0.87
C ASP A 66 -11.52 2.14 -1.68
N MET A 67 -10.76 1.04 -1.74
CA MET A 67 -11.22 -0.21 -2.35
C MET A 67 -12.43 -0.79 -1.63
N ILE A 68 -12.51 -0.65 -0.30
CA ILE A 68 -13.71 -1.04 0.47
C ILE A 68 -14.86 -0.08 0.19
N HIS A 69 -14.60 1.23 0.12
CA HIS A 69 -15.63 2.23 -0.17
C HIS A 69 -16.29 2.05 -1.54
N ILE A 70 -15.61 1.45 -2.53
CA ILE A 70 -16.25 1.09 -3.82
C ILE A 70 -17.46 0.18 -3.62
N PHE A 71 -17.43 -0.72 -2.63
CA PHE A 71 -18.55 -1.60 -2.33
C PHE A 71 -19.74 -0.88 -1.67
N LEU A 72 -19.57 0.36 -1.21
CA LEU A 72 -20.70 1.17 -0.74
C LEU A 72 -21.66 1.55 -1.87
N LEU A 73 -21.20 1.56 -3.12
CA LEU A 73 -22.05 1.90 -4.27
C LEU A 73 -23.20 0.88 -4.49
N PRO A 74 -22.93 -0.44 -4.61
CA PRO A 74 -24.00 -1.43 -4.68
C PRO A 74 -24.83 -1.53 -3.38
N ILE A 75 -24.21 -1.31 -2.22
CA ILE A 75 -24.93 -1.30 -0.93
C ILE A 75 -25.91 -0.12 -0.87
N GLY A 76 -25.46 1.09 -1.20
CA GLY A 76 -26.29 2.29 -1.23
C GLY A 76 -27.43 2.17 -2.25
N PHE A 77 -27.19 1.55 -3.42
CA PHE A 77 -28.26 1.24 -4.36
C PHE A 77 -29.33 0.30 -3.76
N PHE A 78 -28.89 -0.71 -3.00
CA PHE A 78 -29.81 -1.63 -2.32
C PHE A 78 -30.61 -0.94 -1.21
N GLU A 79 -29.97 -0.07 -0.42
CA GLU A 79 -30.61 0.70 0.64
C GLU A 79 -31.61 1.73 0.10
N ILE A 80 -31.33 2.37 -1.03
CA ILE A 80 -32.27 3.28 -1.70
C ILE A 80 -33.47 2.52 -2.29
N THR A 81 -33.26 1.31 -2.80
CA THR A 81 -34.32 0.57 -3.50
C THR A 81 -35.21 -0.25 -2.56
N PHE A 82 -34.59 -0.97 -1.61
CA PHE A 82 -35.29 -1.86 -0.67
C PHE A 82 -35.33 -1.32 0.76
N GLY A 83 -34.34 -0.50 1.15
CA GLY A 83 -34.25 0.10 2.49
C GLY A 83 -35.05 1.40 2.66
N ALA A 84 -35.48 2.03 1.56
CA ALA A 84 -36.30 3.24 1.57
C ALA A 84 -37.57 3.16 2.44
N PRO A 85 -38.40 2.09 2.36
CA PRO A 85 -39.58 1.97 3.22
C PRO A 85 -39.25 1.82 4.72
N PHE A 86 -38.00 1.51 5.07
CA PHE A 86 -37.52 1.33 6.45
C PHE A 86 -36.74 2.55 6.98
N GLY A 87 -36.68 3.66 6.23
CA GLY A 87 -36.03 4.90 6.64
C GLY A 87 -34.53 5.02 6.28
N PHE A 88 -33.96 4.03 5.59
CA PHE A 88 -32.54 4.02 5.19
C PHE A 88 -32.24 4.81 3.90
N PHE A 89 -33.21 5.54 3.36
CA PHE A 89 -33.03 6.28 2.10
C PHE A 89 -31.90 7.32 2.17
N LYS A 90 -31.77 8.02 3.32
CA LYS A 90 -30.74 9.04 3.51
C LYS A 90 -29.33 8.45 3.58
N ASP A 91 -29.21 7.31 4.25
CA ASP A 91 -27.93 6.60 4.39
C ASP A 91 -27.53 5.94 3.06
N GLY A 92 -28.48 5.36 2.33
CA GLY A 92 -28.23 4.80 1.01
C GLY A 92 -27.78 5.83 -0.03
N VAL A 93 -28.34 7.06 -0.01
CA VAL A 93 -27.87 8.16 -0.87
C VAL A 93 -26.43 8.57 -0.52
N ARG A 94 -26.09 8.63 0.78
CA ARG A 94 -24.74 8.94 1.22
C ARG A 94 -23.75 7.87 0.75
N ASP A 95 -24.08 6.60 0.92
CA ASP A 95 -23.22 5.48 0.58
C ASP A 95 -23.06 5.33 -0.94
N MET A 96 -24.09 5.65 -1.71
CA MET A 96 -24.01 5.72 -3.17
C MET A 96 -23.06 6.84 -3.64
N ILE A 97 -23.10 8.02 -3.02
CA ILE A 97 -22.21 9.14 -3.36
C ILE A 97 -20.76 8.80 -2.98
N VAL A 98 -20.54 8.29 -1.77
CA VAL A 98 -19.20 7.89 -1.29
C VAL A 98 -18.62 6.79 -2.18
N GLY A 99 -19.42 5.78 -2.52
CA GLY A 99 -19.01 4.70 -3.42
C GLY A 99 -18.74 5.17 -4.85
N SER A 100 -19.39 6.24 -5.31
CA SER A 100 -19.15 6.81 -6.65
C SER A 100 -17.83 7.58 -6.72
N ILE A 101 -17.42 8.22 -5.62
CA ILE A 101 -16.19 9.01 -5.51
C ILE A 101 -14.98 8.11 -5.17
N ALA A 102 -15.21 7.01 -4.45
CA ALA A 102 -14.21 6.03 -4.05
C ALA A 102 -13.26 5.54 -5.18
N PRO A 103 -13.71 5.20 -6.41
CA PRO A 103 -12.79 4.78 -7.47
C PRO A 103 -11.81 5.87 -7.90
N PHE A 104 -12.23 7.15 -7.89
CA PHE A 104 -11.35 8.27 -8.22
C PHE A 104 -10.33 8.53 -7.11
N SER A 105 -10.76 8.45 -5.85
CA SER A 105 -9.89 8.53 -4.69
C SER A 105 -8.85 7.39 -4.69
N LEU A 106 -9.28 6.17 -5.03
CA LEU A 106 -8.41 5.01 -5.16
C LEU A 106 -7.33 5.24 -6.22
N CYS A 107 -7.69 5.70 -7.43
CA CYS A 107 -6.73 5.99 -8.48
C CYS A 107 -5.70 7.05 -8.03
N PHE A 108 -6.16 8.12 -7.38
CA PHE A 108 -5.28 9.16 -6.85
C PHE A 108 -4.32 8.61 -5.79
N HIS A 109 -4.83 7.83 -4.83
CA HIS A 109 -3.98 7.23 -3.81
C HIS A 109 -2.97 6.24 -4.39
N VAL A 110 -3.34 5.42 -5.38
CA VAL A 110 -2.42 4.48 -6.02
C VAL A 110 -1.30 5.21 -6.79
N ILE A 111 -1.64 6.25 -7.55
CA ILE A 111 -0.65 7.04 -8.31
C ILE A 111 0.31 7.78 -7.37
N THR A 112 -0.14 8.17 -6.18
CA THR A 112 0.69 8.89 -5.20
C THR A 112 1.57 7.98 -4.34
N ILE A 113 1.38 6.64 -4.33
CA ILE A 113 2.22 5.71 -3.54
C ILE A 113 3.71 5.79 -3.91
N PRO A 114 4.12 5.76 -5.20
CA PRO A 114 5.53 5.93 -5.58
C PRO A 114 6.10 7.27 -5.11
N VAL A 115 5.31 8.36 -5.22
CA VAL A 115 5.74 9.70 -4.80
C VAL A 115 5.91 9.78 -3.27
N ARG A 116 5.03 9.10 -2.51
CA ARG A 116 5.12 8.97 -1.04
C ARG A 116 6.33 8.15 -0.61
N LEU A 117 6.76 7.17 -1.41
CA LEU A 117 7.97 6.37 -1.16
C LEU A 117 9.25 7.21 -1.21
N PHE A 118 9.27 8.27 -2.02
CA PHE A 118 10.39 9.22 -2.08
C PHE A 118 10.34 10.30 -0.98
N GLY A 119 9.38 10.22 -0.06
CA GLY A 119 9.30 11.09 1.12
C GLY A 119 8.79 12.51 0.84
N VAL A 120 8.12 12.74 -0.29
CA VAL A 120 7.63 14.08 -0.69
C VAL A 120 6.29 14.46 -0.02
N PHE A 121 5.68 13.56 0.77
CA PHE A 121 4.43 13.79 1.50
C PHE A 121 4.39 12.98 2.80
#